data_AF-A0A6S7GUS8-F1
#
_entry.id   AF-A0A6S7GUS8-F1
#
_cell.length_a   1.000
_cell.length_b   1.000
_cell.length_c   1.000
_cell.angle_alpha   90.00
_cell.angle_beta   90.00
_cell.angle_gamma   90.00
#
_symmetry.space_group_name_H-M   'P 1'
#
loop_
_entity.id
_entity.type
_entity.pdbx_description
1 polymer ?
#
loop_
_entity_poly.entity_id
_entity_poly.type
_entity_poly.pdbx_seq_one_letter_code
_entity_poly.pdbx_strand_id
1 'polypeptide(L)'
;MRTFNVKSQVASVLSSDFREVAAETLASLQVYCHWLSLLHLYSHVHKQYENEFVSIVSSCIDAIIPLLHEEVPERVLLPASHFLVSLTTSVRPSFFVALETVQKLYHEVTAGKLRRTAVEIETLIFRALSNALVLPWPNQPDDKQDWPSRSNNHDNLIKALTINYQQMAEHTNVEKRFHAEAKCFIGRTLWLLKDLIEAVSGEATKSKTIVYKSVQESLHTTLALFPVYIHEPDVVDSILGFLLAVFGAFQLQLGVAYTEQIIHRLLGMFTQEQLQETISQEMSAGSRVLEKFLRILRLLAQQTGSSFKTLLPNIINFCLDQIHPLIAERSAPDIKTEFFELLHQLLLNNWRYFFRPNVQTRVTHGDDGACENQGQFVKMMEAFGQTFTQTDITVFKQNLQSLEDLNAKRKLYQKPIFNDGMLFHFLNVLLQVLVRRSHDLLQEEIAIALYNMASSDFDKFYLRFLPEFLTGCEGLYAEQKAELSKSFKMDKDLPSFTRGVHRFVSDVRYYRLYNSSLPSGTVTF
;
A
#
# COMPACT_ATOMS: atom_id res chain seq x y z
N MET A 1 1.75 38.94 -20.78
CA MET A 1 2.85 39.92 -20.62
C MET A 1 3.98 39.23 -19.86
N ARG A 2 5.13 38.94 -20.50
CA ARG A 2 6.25 38.19 -19.89
C ARG A 2 7.06 39.12 -18.96
N THR A 3 6.55 39.39 -17.77
CA THR A 3 7.16 40.30 -16.77
C THR A 3 8.52 39.82 -16.25
N PHE A 4 8.90 38.57 -16.50
CA PHE A 4 10.22 38.01 -16.16
C PHE A 4 11.32 38.26 -17.21
N ASN A 5 10.97 38.80 -18.39
CA ASN A 5 11.91 39.10 -19.48
C ASN A 5 12.21 40.62 -19.57
N VAL A 6 12.53 41.26 -18.44
CA VAL A 6 12.95 42.67 -18.44
C VAL A 6 14.42 42.76 -18.86
N LYS A 7 14.70 43.23 -20.08
CA LYS A 7 16.07 43.57 -20.52
C LYS A 7 16.39 45.01 -20.07
N SER A 8 17.11 45.14 -18.96
CA SER A 8 17.64 46.42 -18.43
C SER A 8 19.08 46.21 -17.94
N GLN A 9 19.93 47.25 -17.94
CA GLN A 9 21.30 47.15 -17.42
C GLN A 9 21.37 46.84 -15.91
N VAL A 10 20.25 46.97 -15.19
CA VAL A 10 20.05 46.61 -13.76
C VAL A 10 19.36 45.23 -13.60
N ALA A 11 19.07 44.53 -14.71
CA ALA A 11 18.17 43.37 -14.73
C ALA A 11 18.68 42.12 -14.02
N SER A 12 19.98 41.96 -13.76
CA SER A 12 20.46 40.74 -13.09
C SER A 12 19.95 40.62 -11.66
N VAL A 13 19.85 41.72 -10.91
CA VAL A 13 19.45 41.73 -9.49
C VAL A 13 17.93 41.58 -9.33
N LEU A 14 17.13 42.28 -10.13
CA LEU A 14 15.65 42.24 -10.01
C LEU A 14 15.00 41.07 -10.75
N SER A 15 15.73 40.37 -11.63
CA SER A 15 15.16 39.24 -12.38
C SER A 15 14.73 38.08 -11.49
N SER A 16 15.44 37.83 -10.38
CA SER A 16 15.04 36.83 -9.38
C SER A 16 13.75 37.25 -8.69
N ASP A 17 13.65 38.51 -8.30
CA ASP A 17 12.50 39.04 -7.56
C ASP A 17 11.24 39.02 -8.43
N PHE A 18 11.34 39.37 -9.72
CA PHE A 18 10.21 39.27 -10.65
C PHE A 18 9.76 37.82 -10.89
N ARG A 19 10.69 36.85 -10.90
CA ARG A 19 10.35 35.43 -10.99
C ARG A 19 9.62 34.96 -9.74
N GLU A 20 10.08 35.40 -8.57
CA GLU A 20 9.46 35.06 -7.30
C GLU A 20 8.06 35.66 -7.17
N VAL A 21 7.88 36.94 -7.52
CA VAL A 21 6.55 37.57 -7.54
C VAL A 21 5.62 36.85 -8.52
N ALA A 22 6.09 36.43 -9.69
CA ALA A 22 5.29 35.67 -10.63
C ALA A 22 4.89 34.29 -10.06
N ALA A 23 5.83 33.58 -9.44
CA ALA A 23 5.59 32.30 -8.79
C ALA A 23 4.55 32.41 -7.66
N GLU A 24 4.73 33.38 -6.76
CA GLU A 24 3.82 33.63 -5.63
C GLU A 24 2.43 34.09 -6.09
N THR A 25 2.36 34.87 -7.17
CA THR A 25 1.07 35.26 -7.77
C THR A 25 0.32 34.05 -8.30
N LEU A 26 1.00 33.15 -9.02
CA LEU A 26 0.40 31.91 -9.55
C LEU A 26 -0.04 30.98 -8.41
N ALA A 27 0.80 30.81 -7.39
CA ALA A 27 0.47 30.02 -6.20
C ALA A 27 -0.74 30.61 -5.45
N SER A 28 -0.82 31.93 -5.33
CA SER A 28 -1.97 32.61 -4.73
C SER A 28 -3.25 32.39 -5.55
N LEU A 29 -3.18 32.50 -6.88
CA LEU A 29 -4.32 32.24 -7.77
C LEU A 29 -4.81 30.79 -7.70
N GLN A 30 -3.89 29.83 -7.53
CA GLN A 30 -4.24 28.42 -7.35
C GLN A 30 -5.18 28.21 -6.14
N VAL A 31 -4.95 28.92 -5.03
CA VAL A 31 -5.80 28.82 -3.82
C VAL A 31 -7.24 29.25 -4.10
N TYR A 32 -7.44 30.21 -5.01
CA TYR A 32 -8.77 30.67 -5.41
C TYR A 32 -9.54 29.68 -6.31
N CYS A 33 -8.95 28.55 -6.73
CA CYS A 33 -9.67 27.51 -7.47
C CYS A 33 -10.88 26.95 -6.72
N HIS A 34 -10.84 26.91 -5.38
CA HIS A 34 -12.00 26.51 -4.58
C HIS A 34 -13.14 27.53 -4.70
N TRP A 35 -12.82 28.82 -4.67
CA TRP A 35 -13.81 29.86 -4.88
C TRP A 35 -14.36 29.84 -6.32
N LEU A 36 -13.50 29.63 -7.32
CA LEU A 36 -13.91 29.49 -8.72
C LEU A 36 -14.83 28.28 -8.95
N SER A 37 -14.65 27.17 -8.24
CA SER A 37 -15.55 26.03 -8.36
C SER A 37 -16.92 26.32 -7.74
N LEU A 38 -16.99 27.06 -6.63
CA LEU A 38 -18.25 27.56 -6.07
C LEU A 38 -18.93 28.56 -7.02
N LEU A 39 -18.16 29.46 -7.64
CA LEU A 39 -18.67 30.38 -8.65
C LEU A 39 -19.26 29.64 -9.85
N HIS A 40 -18.59 28.58 -10.33
CA HIS A 40 -19.10 27.72 -11.41
C HIS A 40 -20.46 27.11 -11.04
N LEU A 41 -20.58 26.56 -9.83
CA LEU A 41 -21.86 26.00 -9.35
C LEU A 41 -22.94 27.09 -9.27
N TYR A 42 -22.58 28.28 -8.79
CA TYR A 42 -23.50 29.40 -8.65
C TYR A 42 -23.96 29.95 -10.01
N SER A 43 -23.08 30.04 -11.00
CA SER A 43 -23.40 30.53 -12.35
C SER A 43 -24.36 29.62 -13.11
N HIS A 44 -24.36 28.31 -12.84
CA HIS A 44 -25.36 27.38 -13.39
C HIS A 44 -26.78 27.68 -12.90
N VAL A 45 -26.93 28.07 -11.63
CA VAL A 45 -28.23 28.45 -11.06
C VAL A 45 -28.61 29.87 -11.53
N HIS A 46 -27.64 30.76 -11.61
CA HIS A 46 -27.82 32.17 -11.93
C HIS A 46 -27.13 32.51 -13.25
N LYS A 47 -27.80 32.20 -14.37
CA LYS A 47 -27.26 32.34 -15.75
C LYS A 47 -26.65 33.72 -16.07
N GLN A 48 -27.04 34.77 -15.34
CA GLN A 48 -26.44 36.10 -15.47
C GLN A 48 -24.92 36.13 -15.21
N TYR A 49 -24.40 35.20 -14.38
CA TYR A 49 -22.98 35.10 -14.04
C TYR A 49 -22.20 34.10 -14.91
N GLU A 50 -22.84 33.43 -15.88
CA GLU A 50 -22.19 32.44 -16.75
C GLU A 50 -21.09 33.10 -17.60
N ASN A 51 -21.38 34.26 -18.20
CA ASN A 51 -20.41 35.01 -19.00
C ASN A 51 -19.22 35.51 -18.17
N GLU A 52 -19.48 35.96 -16.93
CA GLU A 52 -18.43 36.41 -16.01
C GLU A 52 -17.52 35.25 -15.61
N PHE A 53 -18.11 34.10 -15.27
CA PHE A 53 -17.36 32.88 -14.95
C PHE A 53 -16.47 32.45 -16.13
N VAL A 54 -17.05 32.36 -17.34
CA VAL A 54 -16.31 32.00 -18.55
C VAL A 54 -15.16 32.98 -18.80
N SER A 55 -15.41 34.29 -18.67
CA SER A 55 -14.41 35.33 -18.88
C SER A 55 -13.24 35.23 -17.89
N ILE A 56 -13.52 35.06 -16.60
CA ILE A 56 -12.48 34.95 -15.55
C ILE A 56 -11.62 33.72 -15.80
N VAL A 57 -12.24 32.56 -15.99
CA VAL A 57 -11.51 31.30 -16.18
C VAL A 57 -10.71 31.31 -17.47
N SER A 58 -11.27 31.85 -18.57
CA SER A 58 -10.53 31.97 -19.84
C SER A 58 -9.33 32.91 -19.69
N SER A 59 -9.49 34.02 -18.98
CA SER A 59 -8.38 34.95 -18.69
C SER A 59 -7.27 34.28 -17.86
N CYS A 60 -7.63 33.46 -16.87
CA CYS A 60 -6.65 32.67 -16.13
C CYS A 60 -5.91 31.70 -17.05
N ILE A 61 -6.63 30.96 -17.90
CA ILE A 61 -6.06 29.98 -18.83
C ILE A 61 -5.12 30.65 -19.85
N ASP A 62 -5.54 31.77 -20.45
CA ASP A 62 -4.75 32.53 -21.41
C ASP A 62 -3.52 33.19 -20.77
N ALA A 63 -3.55 33.44 -19.46
CA ALA A 63 -2.39 33.92 -18.71
C ALA A 63 -1.38 32.79 -18.42
N ILE A 64 -1.84 31.58 -18.07
CA ILE A 64 -0.96 30.49 -17.63
C ILE A 64 -0.40 29.65 -18.77
N ILE A 65 -1.18 29.35 -19.82
CA ILE A 65 -0.72 28.45 -20.88
C ILE A 65 0.54 28.93 -21.59
N PRO A 66 0.70 30.24 -21.91
CA PRO A 66 1.93 30.74 -22.51
C PRO A 66 3.17 30.63 -21.61
N LEU A 67 3.01 30.27 -20.34
CA LEU A 67 4.12 29.99 -19.42
C LEU A 67 4.56 28.53 -19.48
N LEU A 68 3.77 27.63 -20.08
CA LEU A 68 3.99 26.19 -20.07
C LEU A 68 4.89 25.72 -21.23
N HIS A 69 6.13 26.21 -21.29
CA HIS A 69 7.11 25.77 -22.29
C HIS A 69 8.54 25.76 -21.73
N GLU A 70 9.44 25.02 -22.39
CA GLU A 70 10.79 24.70 -21.90
C GLU A 70 11.71 25.91 -21.63
N GLU A 71 11.40 27.08 -22.20
CA GLU A 71 12.24 28.28 -22.02
C GLU A 71 11.86 29.07 -20.76
N VAL A 72 10.77 28.73 -20.08
CA VAL A 72 10.32 29.39 -18.86
C VAL A 72 11.05 28.80 -17.66
N PRO A 73 11.57 29.62 -16.73
CA PRO A 73 12.24 29.12 -15.53
C PRO A 73 11.33 28.19 -14.71
N GLU A 74 11.89 27.07 -14.21
CA GLU A 74 11.16 26.08 -13.42
C GLU A 74 10.41 26.68 -12.23
N ARG A 75 11.00 27.71 -11.59
CA ARG A 75 10.39 28.46 -10.47
C ARG A 75 9.01 29.05 -10.79
N VAL A 76 8.76 29.42 -12.05
CA VAL A 76 7.47 29.97 -12.52
C VAL A 76 6.63 28.85 -13.16
N LEU A 77 7.28 27.95 -13.89
CA LEU A 77 6.63 26.86 -14.61
C LEU A 77 5.93 25.88 -13.65
N LEU A 78 6.53 25.57 -12.50
CA LEU A 78 5.96 24.64 -11.51
C LEU A 78 4.63 25.17 -10.89
N PRO A 79 4.56 26.40 -10.33
CA PRO A 79 3.29 26.98 -9.88
C PRO A 79 2.24 27.12 -11.00
N ALA A 80 2.65 27.44 -12.23
CA ALA A 80 1.72 27.50 -13.36
C ALA A 80 1.09 26.14 -13.66
N SER A 81 1.89 25.07 -13.65
CA SER A 81 1.41 23.70 -13.83
C SER A 81 0.48 23.26 -12.69
N HIS A 82 0.82 23.57 -11.43
CA HIS A 82 -0.07 23.32 -10.30
C HIS A 82 -1.40 24.06 -10.40
N PHE A 83 -1.38 25.33 -10.84
CA PHE A 83 -2.61 26.08 -11.06
C PHE A 83 -3.48 25.45 -12.16
N LEU A 84 -2.88 25.01 -13.27
CA LEU A 84 -3.60 24.30 -14.33
C LEU A 84 -4.23 22.98 -13.81
N VAL A 85 -3.52 22.22 -12.98
CA VAL A 85 -4.04 21.01 -12.33
C VAL A 85 -5.21 21.36 -11.40
N SER A 86 -5.13 22.43 -10.61
CA SER A 86 -6.23 22.83 -9.72
C SER A 86 -7.47 23.29 -10.50
N LEU A 87 -7.30 23.99 -11.62
CA LEU A 87 -8.42 24.37 -12.51
C LEU A 87 -9.13 23.13 -13.08
N THR A 88 -8.37 22.17 -13.59
CA THR A 88 -8.90 20.96 -14.23
C THR A 88 -9.43 19.93 -13.24
N THR A 89 -8.93 19.90 -12.00
CA THR A 89 -9.38 18.99 -10.94
C THR A 89 -10.59 19.53 -10.17
N SER A 90 -10.61 20.82 -9.81
CA SER A 90 -11.61 21.39 -8.91
C SER A 90 -12.69 22.20 -9.63
N VAL A 91 -12.31 23.03 -10.60
CA VAL A 91 -13.28 23.90 -11.32
C VAL A 91 -13.97 23.13 -12.44
N ARG A 92 -13.21 22.29 -13.16
CA ARG A 92 -13.68 21.42 -14.26
C ARG A 92 -14.54 22.17 -15.31
N PRO A 93 -14.02 23.26 -15.93
CA PRO A 93 -14.79 24.05 -16.89
C PRO A 93 -15.07 23.25 -18.17
N SER A 94 -16.33 23.20 -18.60
CA SER A 94 -16.75 22.40 -19.78
C SER A 94 -16.17 22.90 -21.10
N PHE A 95 -15.91 24.20 -21.21
CA PHE A 95 -15.34 24.84 -22.39
C PHE A 95 -13.81 24.76 -22.46
N PHE A 96 -13.13 24.16 -21.47
CA PHE A 96 -11.66 24.14 -21.38
C PHE A 96 -10.99 23.67 -22.69
N VAL A 97 -11.41 22.51 -23.20
CA VAL A 97 -10.81 21.88 -24.39
C VAL A 97 -11.15 22.65 -25.68
N ALA A 98 -12.18 23.51 -25.65
CA ALA A 98 -12.57 24.34 -26.78
C ALA A 98 -11.70 25.59 -26.94
N LEU A 99 -10.95 26.00 -25.91
CA LEU A 99 -10.08 27.17 -25.98
C LEU A 99 -8.89 26.92 -26.90
N GLU A 100 -8.61 27.85 -27.81
CA GLU A 100 -7.50 27.73 -28.77
C GLU A 100 -6.13 27.58 -28.09
N THR A 101 -5.93 28.26 -26.95
CA THR A 101 -4.69 28.17 -26.17
C THR A 101 -4.49 26.76 -25.62
N VAL A 102 -5.55 26.12 -25.13
CA VAL A 102 -5.54 24.72 -24.66
C VAL A 102 -5.29 23.76 -25.83
N GLN A 103 -5.93 23.97 -26.97
CA GLN A 103 -5.70 23.14 -28.16
C GLN A 103 -4.24 23.22 -28.61
N LYS A 104 -3.64 24.41 -28.64
CA LYS A 104 -2.21 24.58 -28.95
C LYS A 104 -1.35 23.81 -27.95
N LEU A 105 -1.58 23.97 -26.65
CA LEU A 105 -0.85 23.23 -25.61
C LEU A 105 -0.96 21.71 -25.82
N TYR A 106 -2.16 21.21 -26.08
CA TYR A 106 -2.40 19.79 -26.33
C TYR A 106 -1.58 19.27 -27.53
N HIS A 107 -1.51 20.03 -28.62
CA HIS A 107 -0.68 19.67 -29.79
C HIS A 107 0.82 19.70 -29.47
N GLU A 108 1.27 20.65 -28.65
CA GLU A 108 2.68 20.75 -28.25
C GLU A 108 3.10 19.60 -27.33
N VAL A 109 2.23 19.22 -26.38
CA VAL A 109 2.44 18.07 -25.49
C VAL A 109 2.49 16.78 -26.29
N THR A 110 1.54 16.56 -27.19
CA THR A 110 1.49 15.35 -28.03
C THR A 110 2.64 15.29 -29.04
N ALA A 111 3.18 16.43 -29.46
CA ALA A 111 4.41 16.51 -30.26
C ALA A 111 5.70 16.29 -29.44
N GLY A 112 5.60 16.11 -28.12
CA GLY A 112 6.74 15.84 -27.24
C GLY A 112 7.60 17.06 -26.91
N LYS A 113 7.09 18.29 -27.07
CA LYS A 113 7.82 19.54 -26.78
C LYS A 113 8.07 19.80 -25.28
N LEU A 114 7.57 18.96 -24.38
CA LEU A 114 7.79 19.08 -22.93
C LEU A 114 8.77 18.05 -22.38
N ARG A 115 9.30 17.14 -23.23
CA ARG A 115 10.15 16.04 -22.79
C ARG A 115 11.48 16.49 -22.18
N ARG A 116 11.94 17.73 -22.43
CA ARG A 116 13.17 18.26 -21.83
C ARG A 116 12.93 19.01 -20.53
N THR A 117 11.67 19.24 -20.14
CA THR A 117 11.33 19.79 -18.82
C THR A 117 11.55 18.76 -17.71
N ALA A 118 11.63 19.24 -16.47
CA ALA A 118 11.62 18.40 -15.29
C ALA A 118 10.42 17.45 -15.29
N VAL A 119 10.65 16.20 -14.88
CA VAL A 119 9.66 15.12 -14.91
C VAL A 119 8.38 15.49 -14.14
N GLU A 120 8.53 16.15 -12.99
CA GLU A 120 7.42 16.68 -12.18
C GLU A 120 6.50 17.62 -12.96
N ILE A 121 7.08 18.54 -13.72
CA ILE A 121 6.34 19.53 -14.51
C ILE A 121 5.59 18.86 -15.65
N GLU A 122 6.25 17.95 -16.37
CA GLU A 122 5.62 17.17 -17.44
C GLU A 122 4.41 16.41 -16.89
N THR A 123 4.54 15.75 -15.74
CA THR A 123 3.42 15.04 -15.09
C THR A 123 2.27 15.95 -14.73
N LEU A 124 2.53 17.12 -14.14
CA LEU A 124 1.44 18.04 -13.79
C LEU A 124 0.68 18.49 -15.04
N ILE A 125 1.38 18.75 -16.15
CA ILE A 125 0.74 19.15 -17.41
C ILE A 125 -0.06 17.99 -18.02
N PHE A 126 0.51 16.78 -18.09
CA PHE A 126 -0.22 15.59 -18.56
C PHE A 126 -1.44 15.30 -17.68
N ARG A 127 -1.31 15.41 -16.35
CA ARG A 127 -2.40 15.23 -15.39
C ARG A 127 -3.50 16.26 -15.61
N ALA A 128 -3.17 17.52 -15.82
CA ALA A 128 -4.17 18.54 -16.08
C ALA A 128 -4.96 18.27 -17.38
N LEU A 129 -4.27 17.93 -18.47
CA LEU A 129 -4.92 17.57 -19.73
C LEU A 129 -5.76 16.30 -19.60
N SER A 130 -5.25 15.27 -18.92
CA SER A 130 -6.01 14.06 -18.64
C SER A 130 -7.26 14.36 -17.81
N ASN A 131 -7.15 15.12 -16.72
CA ASN A 131 -8.27 15.53 -15.87
C ASN A 131 -9.37 16.25 -16.64
N ALA A 132 -9.00 17.18 -17.53
CA ALA A 132 -9.97 17.86 -18.40
C ALA A 132 -10.74 16.89 -19.30
N LEU A 133 -10.11 15.77 -19.71
CA LEU A 133 -10.72 14.77 -20.59
C LEU A 133 -11.49 13.69 -19.84
N VAL A 134 -11.14 13.35 -18.60
CA VAL A 134 -11.71 12.17 -17.91
C VAL A 134 -12.63 12.52 -16.75
N LEU A 135 -12.51 13.69 -16.12
CA LEU A 135 -13.32 14.06 -14.97
C LEU A 135 -14.69 14.63 -15.39
N PRO A 136 -15.80 14.22 -14.76
CA PRO A 136 -17.11 14.72 -15.15
C PRO A 136 -17.23 16.23 -14.91
N TRP A 137 -17.81 16.93 -15.88
CA TRP A 137 -18.18 18.33 -15.73
C TRP A 137 -19.27 18.46 -14.66
N PRO A 138 -19.11 19.40 -13.69
CA PRO A 138 -20.08 19.60 -12.63
C PRO A 138 -21.47 19.90 -13.18
N ASN A 139 -22.50 19.36 -12.52
CA ASN A 139 -23.93 19.61 -12.83
C ASN A 139 -24.36 19.36 -14.28
N GLN A 140 -23.59 18.58 -15.05
CA GLN A 140 -23.97 18.16 -16.40
C GLN A 140 -24.40 16.69 -16.41
N PRO A 141 -25.55 16.36 -17.03
CA PRO A 141 -25.99 14.98 -17.17
C PRO A 141 -25.07 14.20 -18.13
N ASP A 142 -25.05 12.86 -18.00
CA ASP A 142 -24.08 11.99 -18.69
C ASP A 142 -24.11 12.11 -20.23
N ASP A 143 -25.28 12.41 -20.81
CA ASP A 143 -25.49 12.62 -22.24
C ASP A 143 -24.83 13.89 -22.78
N LYS A 144 -24.58 14.88 -21.91
CA LYS A 144 -23.97 16.17 -22.27
C LYS A 144 -22.47 16.25 -21.97
N GLN A 145 -21.89 15.21 -21.39
CA GLN A 145 -20.47 15.18 -21.00
C GLN A 145 -19.50 15.02 -22.18
N ASP A 146 -19.99 14.77 -23.39
CA ASP A 146 -19.20 14.49 -24.61
C ASP A 146 -18.13 13.40 -24.39
N TRP A 147 -18.51 12.33 -23.70
CA TRP A 147 -17.60 11.22 -23.40
C TRP A 147 -16.91 10.59 -24.62
N PRO A 148 -17.56 10.41 -25.79
CA PRO A 148 -16.90 9.80 -26.94
C PRO A 148 -15.70 10.61 -27.45
N SER A 149 -15.87 11.91 -27.64
CA SER A 149 -14.80 12.81 -28.08
C SER A 149 -13.67 12.86 -27.06
N ARG A 150 -14.02 13.05 -25.78
CA ARG A 150 -13.05 13.14 -24.69
C ARG A 150 -12.28 11.85 -24.48
N SER A 151 -12.93 10.69 -24.62
CA SER A 151 -12.26 9.38 -24.59
C SER A 151 -11.28 9.20 -25.74
N ASN A 152 -11.63 9.65 -26.95
CA ASN A 152 -10.74 9.58 -28.11
C ASN A 152 -9.52 10.51 -27.95
N ASN A 153 -9.74 11.72 -27.45
CA ASN A 153 -8.65 12.64 -27.16
C ASN A 153 -7.74 12.09 -26.04
N HIS A 154 -8.31 11.48 -24.99
CA HIS A 154 -7.49 10.85 -23.96
C HIS A 154 -6.64 9.69 -24.52
N ASP A 155 -7.22 8.88 -25.40
CA ASP A 155 -6.50 7.81 -26.10
C ASP A 155 -5.32 8.34 -26.93
N ASN A 156 -5.53 9.42 -27.68
CA ASN A 156 -4.47 10.09 -28.46
C ASN A 156 -3.37 10.67 -27.57
N LEU A 157 -3.74 11.26 -26.42
CA LEU A 157 -2.78 11.80 -25.45
C LEU A 157 -1.87 10.69 -24.90
N ILE A 158 -2.45 9.56 -24.50
CA ILE A 158 -1.69 8.42 -23.98
C ILE A 158 -0.82 7.80 -25.08
N LYS A 159 -1.35 7.61 -26.29
CA LYS A 159 -0.55 7.11 -27.43
C LYS A 159 0.66 7.98 -27.74
N ALA A 160 0.52 9.30 -27.71
CA ALA A 160 1.64 10.22 -27.93
C ALA A 160 2.72 10.11 -26.84
N LEU A 161 2.30 9.88 -25.59
CA LEU A 161 3.20 9.60 -24.48
C LEU A 161 3.92 8.25 -24.66
N THR A 162 3.21 7.23 -25.16
CA THR A 162 3.67 5.83 -25.13
C THR A 162 4.20 5.31 -26.47
N ILE A 163 4.22 6.12 -27.54
CA ILE A 163 4.60 5.68 -28.89
C ILE A 163 5.98 5.00 -28.94
N ASN A 164 7.00 5.63 -28.35
CA ASN A 164 8.34 5.06 -28.29
C ASN A 164 8.40 3.85 -27.33
N TYR A 165 7.58 3.86 -26.27
CA TYR A 165 7.52 2.78 -25.29
C TYR A 165 6.96 1.50 -25.88
N GLN A 166 5.93 1.63 -26.73
CA GLN A 166 5.31 0.52 -27.45
C GLN A 166 6.27 -0.09 -28.48
N GLN A 167 6.99 0.74 -29.24
CA GLN A 167 7.99 0.29 -30.22
C GLN A 167 9.14 -0.52 -29.59
N MET A 168 9.45 -0.28 -28.31
CA MET A 168 10.51 -1.03 -27.62
C MET A 168 10.17 -2.50 -27.36
N ALA A 169 8.88 -2.85 -27.24
CA ALA A 169 8.49 -4.25 -27.07
C ALA A 169 8.72 -5.09 -28.34
N GLU A 170 8.81 -4.46 -29.51
CA GLU A 170 9.07 -5.12 -30.79
C GLU A 170 10.57 -5.39 -31.04
N HIS A 171 11.45 -4.70 -30.31
CA HIS A 171 12.90 -4.71 -30.52
C HIS A 171 13.67 -5.17 -29.28
N THR A 172 13.26 -6.27 -28.64
CA THR A 172 13.87 -6.76 -27.40
C THR A 172 15.32 -7.27 -27.51
N ASN A 173 15.93 -7.26 -28.71
CA ASN A 173 17.28 -7.75 -29.00
C ASN A 173 18.36 -6.66 -29.19
N VAL A 174 18.14 -5.40 -28.78
CA VAL A 174 19.09 -4.31 -29.08
C VAL A 174 20.31 -4.32 -28.14
N GLU A 175 21.47 -3.97 -28.69
CA GLU A 175 22.79 -3.88 -28.04
C GLU A 175 22.81 -3.16 -26.66
N LYS A 176 23.74 -3.56 -25.78
CA LYS A 176 23.93 -3.08 -24.39
C LYS A 176 23.91 -1.55 -24.17
N ARG A 177 24.24 -0.73 -25.18
CA ARG A 177 24.19 0.74 -25.07
C ARG A 177 22.78 1.32 -25.14
N PHE A 178 21.90 0.73 -25.96
CA PHE A 178 20.50 1.13 -26.04
C PHE A 178 19.72 0.75 -24.77
N HIS A 179 20.20 -0.23 -24.01
CA HIS A 179 19.60 -0.63 -22.74
C HIS A 179 19.65 0.46 -21.65
N ALA A 180 20.67 1.33 -21.58
CA ALA A 180 20.75 2.34 -20.52
C ALA A 180 19.75 3.49 -20.73
N GLU A 181 19.68 4.01 -21.96
CA GLU A 181 18.70 5.05 -22.33
C GLU A 181 17.26 4.51 -22.29
N ALA A 182 17.07 3.25 -22.69
CA ALA A 182 15.81 2.52 -22.57
C ALA A 182 15.29 2.49 -21.12
N LYS A 183 16.15 2.22 -20.12
CA LYS A 183 15.76 2.16 -18.70
C LYS A 183 15.17 3.48 -18.21
N CYS A 184 15.85 4.59 -18.47
CA CYS A 184 15.39 5.92 -18.06
C CYS A 184 14.05 6.26 -18.72
N PHE A 185 13.92 5.94 -20.00
CA PHE A 185 12.70 6.17 -20.76
C PHE A 185 11.51 5.33 -20.28
N ILE A 186 11.73 4.03 -19.97
CA ILE A 186 10.73 3.14 -19.36
C ILE A 186 10.29 3.70 -18.01
N GLY A 187 11.24 4.04 -17.13
CA GLY A 187 10.95 4.59 -15.81
C GLY A 187 10.11 5.86 -15.88
N ARG A 188 10.48 6.81 -16.75
CA ARG A 188 9.73 8.06 -16.96
C ARG A 188 8.32 7.82 -17.46
N THR A 189 8.16 6.98 -18.50
CA THR A 189 6.84 6.68 -19.09
C THR A 189 5.92 6.02 -18.08
N LEU A 190 6.41 5.00 -17.37
CA LEU A 190 5.63 4.29 -16.35
C LEU A 190 5.28 5.19 -15.17
N TRP A 191 6.17 6.09 -14.78
CA TRP A 191 5.89 7.07 -13.73
C TRP A 191 4.77 8.03 -14.13
N LEU A 192 4.78 8.58 -15.35
CA LEU A 192 3.69 9.39 -15.89
C LEU A 192 2.36 8.62 -15.94
N LEU A 193 2.37 7.39 -16.48
CA LEU A 193 1.17 6.57 -16.55
C LEU A 193 0.62 6.23 -15.16
N LYS A 194 1.50 5.87 -14.22
CA LYS A 194 1.15 5.60 -12.82
C LYS A 194 0.45 6.81 -12.21
N ASP A 195 0.99 8.00 -12.42
CA ASP A 195 0.44 9.25 -11.90
C ASP A 195 -0.99 9.53 -12.39
N LEU A 196 -1.21 9.38 -13.70
CA LEU A 196 -2.54 9.56 -14.32
C LEU A 196 -3.58 8.57 -13.77
N ILE A 197 -3.15 7.34 -13.47
CA ILE A 197 -4.01 6.31 -12.89
C ILE A 197 -4.35 6.64 -11.43
N GLU A 198 -3.35 7.04 -10.63
CA GLU A 198 -3.55 7.42 -9.23
C GLU A 198 -4.50 8.63 -9.12
N ALA A 199 -4.40 9.59 -10.05
CA ALA A 199 -5.28 10.77 -10.11
C ALA A 199 -6.77 10.43 -10.27
N VAL A 200 -7.12 9.30 -10.89
CA VAL A 200 -8.52 8.86 -11.08
C VAL A 200 -8.94 7.71 -10.16
N SER A 201 -8.07 7.26 -9.26
CA SER A 201 -8.32 6.10 -8.39
C SER A 201 -9.55 6.27 -7.49
N GLY A 202 -9.84 7.49 -7.05
CA GLY A 202 -11.02 7.85 -6.23
C GLY A 202 -12.24 8.29 -7.03
N GLU A 203 -12.16 8.36 -8.36
CA GLU A 203 -13.20 8.94 -9.22
C GLU A 203 -14.24 7.91 -9.69
N ALA A 204 -15.29 8.40 -10.35
CA ALA A 204 -16.39 7.58 -10.85
C ALA A 204 -15.96 6.51 -11.87
N THR A 205 -16.75 5.45 -11.98
CA THR A 205 -16.48 4.30 -12.87
C THR A 205 -16.22 4.72 -14.32
N LYS A 206 -16.93 5.73 -14.83
CA LYS A 206 -16.77 6.22 -16.21
C LYS A 206 -15.37 6.77 -16.48
N SER A 207 -14.85 7.62 -15.60
CA SER A 207 -13.49 8.17 -15.67
C SER A 207 -12.45 7.06 -15.66
N LYS A 208 -12.62 6.08 -14.76
CA LYS A 208 -11.76 4.90 -14.68
C LYS A 208 -11.80 4.06 -15.97
N THR A 209 -12.97 3.87 -16.56
CA THR A 209 -13.12 3.14 -17.83
C THR A 209 -12.41 3.85 -18.98
N ILE A 210 -12.49 5.18 -19.07
CA ILE A 210 -11.79 5.96 -20.10
C ILE A 210 -10.28 5.80 -19.94
N VAL A 211 -9.74 6.01 -18.74
CA VAL A 211 -8.30 5.87 -18.49
C VAL A 211 -7.84 4.44 -18.75
N TYR A 212 -8.56 3.43 -18.22
CA TYR A 212 -8.24 2.02 -18.42
C TYR A 212 -8.15 1.66 -19.92
N LYS A 213 -9.13 2.09 -20.72
CA LYS A 213 -9.14 1.87 -22.17
C LYS A 213 -7.87 2.41 -22.82
N SER A 214 -7.46 3.63 -22.47
CA SER A 214 -6.28 4.27 -23.07
C SER A 214 -4.95 3.66 -22.62
N VAL A 215 -4.86 3.15 -21.39
CA VAL A 215 -3.61 2.55 -20.87
C VAL A 215 -3.49 1.04 -21.15
N GLN A 216 -4.52 0.40 -21.71
CA GLN A 216 -4.57 -1.05 -21.92
C GLN A 216 -3.41 -1.57 -22.78
N GLU A 217 -3.06 -0.85 -23.85
CA GLU A 217 -1.93 -1.20 -24.70
C GLU A 217 -0.60 -1.09 -23.94
N SER A 218 -0.44 -0.03 -23.14
CA SER A 218 0.74 0.17 -22.30
C SER A 218 0.89 -0.92 -21.24
N LEU A 219 -0.22 -1.40 -20.68
CA LEU A 219 -0.21 -2.56 -19.77
C LEU A 219 0.30 -3.81 -20.48
N HIS A 220 -0.14 -4.06 -21.72
CA HIS A 220 0.33 -5.20 -22.50
C HIS A 220 1.83 -5.11 -22.80
N THR A 221 2.31 -3.94 -23.24
CA THR A 221 3.73 -3.64 -23.44
C THR A 221 4.53 -3.84 -22.16
N THR A 222 4.02 -3.36 -21.02
CA THR A 222 4.67 -3.51 -19.71
C THR A 222 4.87 -4.98 -19.36
N LEU A 223 3.84 -5.80 -19.54
CA LEU A 223 3.91 -7.24 -19.25
C LEU A 223 4.86 -7.98 -20.20
N ALA A 224 5.02 -7.51 -21.44
CA ALA A 224 5.98 -8.07 -22.40
C ALA A 224 7.43 -7.67 -22.08
N LEU A 225 7.65 -6.44 -21.61
CA LEU A 225 8.98 -5.95 -21.21
C LEU A 225 9.44 -6.51 -19.87
N PHE A 226 8.52 -6.93 -18.99
CA PHE A 226 8.88 -7.33 -17.63
C PHE A 226 9.89 -8.49 -17.58
N PRO A 227 9.75 -9.60 -18.32
CA PRO A 227 10.76 -10.67 -18.34
C PRO A 227 12.12 -10.22 -18.88
N VAL A 228 12.15 -9.24 -19.78
CA VAL A 228 13.39 -8.73 -20.40
C VAL A 228 14.24 -7.95 -19.38
N TYR A 229 13.59 -7.26 -18.45
CA TYR A 229 14.22 -6.41 -17.45
C TYR A 229 14.15 -6.98 -16.02
N ILE A 230 13.89 -8.28 -15.86
CA ILE A 230 13.69 -8.90 -14.53
C ILE A 230 14.91 -8.72 -13.59
N HIS A 231 16.12 -8.70 -14.15
CA HIS A 231 17.37 -8.51 -13.40
C HIS A 231 17.74 -7.03 -13.17
N GLU A 232 16.88 -6.09 -13.55
CA GLU A 232 17.13 -4.65 -13.47
C GLU A 232 16.21 -4.01 -12.42
N PRO A 233 16.63 -3.93 -11.15
CA PRO A 233 15.71 -3.69 -10.04
C PRO A 233 15.01 -2.33 -10.10
N ASP A 234 15.64 -1.28 -10.64
CA ASP A 234 14.98 0.03 -10.81
C ASP A 234 13.86 0.01 -11.87
N VAL A 235 14.04 -0.80 -12.92
CA VAL A 235 13.00 -0.98 -13.95
C VAL A 235 11.88 -1.83 -13.39
N VAL A 236 12.19 -2.93 -12.70
CA VAL A 236 11.19 -3.76 -12.04
C VAL A 236 10.40 -2.95 -11.01
N ASP A 237 11.06 -2.07 -10.26
CA ASP A 237 10.42 -1.17 -9.29
C ASP A 237 9.42 -0.23 -9.97
N SER A 238 9.76 0.26 -11.17
CA SER A 238 8.89 1.10 -12.00
C SER A 238 7.71 0.30 -12.57
N ILE A 239 7.98 -0.90 -13.09
CA ILE A 239 6.96 -1.83 -13.62
C ILE A 239 5.96 -2.21 -12.55
N LEU A 240 6.42 -2.67 -11.39
CA LEU A 240 5.53 -3.02 -10.28
C LEU A 240 4.82 -1.81 -9.72
N GLY A 241 5.45 -0.62 -9.73
CA GLY A 241 4.79 0.62 -9.34
C GLY A 241 3.59 0.96 -10.22
N PHE A 242 3.74 0.79 -11.53
CA PHE A 242 2.66 0.95 -12.49
C PHE A 242 1.59 -0.15 -12.34
N LEU A 243 1.98 -1.43 -12.24
CA LEU A 243 1.04 -2.53 -12.03
C LEU A 243 0.25 -2.37 -10.74
N LEU A 244 0.89 -1.92 -9.66
CA LEU A 244 0.22 -1.64 -8.38
C LEU A 244 -0.84 -0.55 -8.54
N ALA A 245 -0.56 0.53 -9.29
CA ALA A 245 -1.57 1.56 -9.57
C ALA A 245 -2.73 1.01 -10.42
N VAL A 246 -2.44 0.18 -11.43
CA VAL A 246 -3.46 -0.50 -12.24
C VAL A 246 -4.35 -1.41 -11.38
N PHE A 247 -3.76 -2.25 -10.53
CA PHE A 247 -4.49 -3.11 -9.60
C PHE A 247 -5.20 -2.32 -8.49
N GLY A 248 -4.75 -1.11 -8.13
CA GLY A 248 -5.43 -0.25 -7.18
C GLY A 248 -6.68 0.42 -7.78
N ALA A 249 -6.56 0.94 -9.00
CA ALA A 249 -7.60 1.77 -9.61
C ALA A 249 -8.61 0.99 -10.47
N PHE A 250 -8.19 -0.11 -11.11
CA PHE A 250 -8.93 -0.76 -12.22
C PHE A 250 -9.35 -2.20 -11.95
N GLN A 251 -9.50 -2.60 -10.69
CA GLN A 251 -9.88 -3.98 -10.32
C GLN A 251 -11.14 -4.48 -11.03
N LEU A 252 -12.15 -3.62 -11.17
CA LEU A 252 -13.41 -3.97 -11.83
C LEU A 252 -13.26 -4.10 -13.36
N GLN A 253 -12.40 -3.28 -13.96
CA GLN A 253 -12.21 -3.20 -15.40
C GLN A 253 -11.29 -4.31 -15.95
N LEU A 254 -10.31 -4.76 -15.17
CA LEU A 254 -9.40 -5.86 -15.56
C LEU A 254 -10.16 -7.17 -15.79
N GLY A 255 -11.17 -7.44 -14.96
CA GLY A 255 -11.84 -8.73 -14.94
C GLY A 255 -10.99 -9.84 -14.32
N VAL A 256 -11.65 -10.91 -13.86
CA VAL A 256 -10.99 -11.91 -13.03
C VAL A 256 -10.03 -12.79 -13.82
N ALA A 257 -10.41 -13.23 -15.02
CA ALA A 257 -9.56 -14.10 -15.85
C ALA A 257 -8.24 -13.42 -16.26
N TYR A 258 -8.27 -12.14 -16.61
CA TYR A 258 -7.06 -11.41 -16.97
C TYR A 258 -6.19 -11.12 -15.74
N THR A 259 -6.80 -10.78 -14.61
CA THR A 259 -6.11 -10.67 -13.31
C THR A 259 -5.37 -11.97 -12.97
N GLU A 260 -6.04 -13.12 -13.10
CA GLU A 260 -5.45 -14.43 -12.84
C GLU A 260 -4.24 -14.71 -13.74
N GLN A 261 -4.33 -14.39 -15.03
CA GLN A 261 -3.21 -14.56 -15.96
C GLN A 261 -2.00 -13.69 -15.58
N ILE A 262 -2.22 -12.43 -15.20
CA ILE A 262 -1.13 -11.53 -14.79
C ILE A 262 -0.47 -12.11 -13.54
N ILE A 263 -1.24 -12.52 -12.54
CA ILE A 263 -0.69 -13.01 -11.26
C ILE A 263 0.06 -14.32 -11.41
N HIS A 264 -0.43 -15.26 -12.23
CA HIS A 264 0.34 -16.46 -12.55
C HIS A 264 1.69 -16.13 -13.19
N ARG A 265 1.74 -15.14 -14.10
CA ARG A 265 3.01 -14.68 -14.69
C ARG A 265 3.92 -14.06 -13.63
N LEU A 266 3.40 -13.15 -12.79
CA LEU A 266 4.22 -12.50 -11.76
C LEU A 266 4.79 -13.54 -10.78
N LEU A 267 3.97 -14.46 -10.27
CA LEU A 267 4.41 -15.54 -9.38
C LEU A 267 5.48 -16.44 -10.02
N GLY A 268 5.35 -16.73 -11.33
CA GLY A 268 6.32 -17.52 -12.06
C GLY A 268 7.65 -16.82 -12.32
N MET A 269 7.68 -15.48 -12.31
CA MET A 269 8.88 -14.69 -12.56
C MET A 269 9.76 -14.51 -11.31
N PHE A 270 9.15 -14.43 -10.12
CA PHE A 270 9.87 -14.31 -8.85
C PHE A 270 10.32 -15.68 -8.33
N THR A 271 11.33 -16.27 -8.95
CA THR A 271 11.95 -17.51 -8.45
C THR A 271 12.71 -17.27 -7.13
N GLN A 272 13.04 -18.34 -6.40
CA GLN A 272 13.79 -18.24 -5.14
C GLN A 272 15.14 -17.52 -5.33
N GLU A 273 15.84 -17.78 -6.43
CA GLU A 273 17.09 -17.11 -6.79
C GLU A 273 16.88 -15.61 -7.00
N GLN A 274 15.86 -15.22 -7.77
CA GLN A 274 15.54 -13.81 -8.00
C GLN A 274 15.15 -13.09 -6.71
N LEU A 275 14.40 -13.74 -5.82
CA LEU A 275 14.05 -13.18 -4.52
C LEU A 275 15.30 -13.01 -3.63
N GLN A 276 16.25 -13.95 -3.66
CA GLN A 276 17.49 -13.80 -2.90
C GLN A 276 18.34 -12.63 -3.39
N GLU A 277 18.49 -12.46 -4.71
CA GLU A 277 19.16 -11.30 -5.31
C GLU A 277 18.49 -9.99 -4.90
N THR A 278 17.15 -9.97 -4.95
CA THR A 278 16.30 -8.82 -4.61
C THR A 278 16.44 -8.38 -3.13
N ILE A 279 16.65 -9.32 -2.21
CA ILE A 279 16.74 -9.07 -0.75
C ILE A 279 18.20 -8.88 -0.27
N SER A 280 19.20 -8.89 -1.18
CA SER A 280 20.61 -8.89 -0.78
C SER A 280 21.10 -7.57 -0.17
N GLN A 281 20.43 -6.44 -0.42
CA GLN A 281 20.78 -5.13 0.14
C GLN A 281 19.56 -4.46 0.76
N GLU A 282 19.64 -4.12 2.06
CA GLU A 282 18.62 -3.33 2.77
C GLU A 282 18.45 -1.96 2.12
N MET A 283 17.20 -1.48 2.03
CA MET A 283 16.81 -0.22 1.35
C MET A 283 17.17 -0.11 -0.15
N SER A 284 17.51 -1.23 -0.80
CA SER A 284 17.77 -1.24 -2.24
C SER A 284 16.48 -1.13 -3.07
N ALA A 285 16.65 -0.89 -4.37
CA ALA A 285 15.56 -1.03 -5.34
C ALA A 285 14.90 -2.42 -5.28
N GLY A 286 15.68 -3.47 -4.99
CA GLY A 286 15.15 -4.81 -4.78
C GLY A 286 14.17 -4.90 -3.59
N SER A 287 14.48 -4.27 -2.46
CA SER A 287 13.55 -4.24 -1.32
C SER A 287 12.19 -3.62 -1.71
N ARG A 288 12.21 -2.52 -2.48
CA ARG A 288 10.99 -1.84 -2.96
C ARG A 288 10.20 -2.70 -3.97
N VAL A 289 10.91 -3.47 -4.80
CA VAL A 289 10.30 -4.45 -5.72
C VAL A 289 9.47 -5.46 -4.94
N LEU A 290 10.05 -6.08 -3.89
CA LEU A 290 9.33 -7.07 -3.10
C LEU A 290 8.16 -6.44 -2.31
N GLU A 291 8.35 -5.25 -1.74
CA GLU A 291 7.30 -4.49 -1.06
C GLU A 291 6.10 -4.24 -1.98
N LYS A 292 6.33 -3.73 -3.19
CA LYS A 292 5.28 -3.48 -4.20
C LYS A 292 4.60 -4.78 -4.63
N PHE A 293 5.37 -5.85 -4.78
CA PHE A 293 4.81 -7.15 -5.15
C PHE A 293 3.88 -7.70 -4.06
N LEU A 294 4.30 -7.65 -2.79
CA LEU A 294 3.47 -8.02 -1.64
C LEU A 294 2.19 -7.17 -1.56
N ARG A 295 2.29 -5.86 -1.84
CA ARG A 295 1.12 -4.96 -1.92
C ARG A 295 0.15 -5.34 -3.04
N ILE A 296 0.64 -5.76 -4.21
CA ILE A 296 -0.22 -6.29 -5.28
C ILE A 296 -0.97 -7.53 -4.79
N LEU A 297 -0.27 -8.49 -4.19
CA LEU A 297 -0.90 -9.69 -3.62
C LEU A 297 -1.91 -9.34 -2.52
N ARG A 298 -1.65 -8.29 -1.72
CA ARG A 298 -2.56 -7.81 -0.67
C ARG A 298 -3.86 -7.26 -1.24
N LEU A 299 -3.78 -6.41 -2.28
CA LEU A 299 -4.98 -5.89 -2.96
C LEU A 299 -5.86 -7.02 -3.48
N LEU A 300 -5.24 -8.11 -3.92
CA LEU A 300 -5.93 -9.29 -4.41
C LEU A 300 -6.51 -10.14 -3.28
N ALA A 301 -5.80 -10.30 -2.16
CA ALA A 301 -6.28 -11.02 -0.99
C ALA A 301 -7.59 -10.46 -0.42
N GLN A 302 -7.86 -9.18 -0.64
CA GLN A 302 -9.10 -8.51 -0.25
C GLN A 302 -10.29 -8.84 -1.17
N GLN A 303 -10.05 -9.43 -2.34
CA GLN A 303 -11.11 -9.80 -3.28
C GLN A 303 -11.82 -11.08 -2.85
N THR A 304 -13.16 -11.04 -2.78
CA THR A 304 -13.98 -12.17 -2.33
C THR A 304 -14.61 -12.99 -3.48
N GLY A 305 -14.20 -12.74 -4.73
CA GLY A 305 -14.76 -13.40 -5.92
C GLY A 305 -14.50 -14.90 -5.98
N SER A 306 -15.45 -15.68 -6.50
CA SER A 306 -15.33 -17.15 -6.59
C SER A 306 -14.13 -17.61 -7.41
N SER A 307 -13.80 -16.88 -8.47
CA SER A 307 -12.66 -17.16 -9.35
C SER A 307 -11.31 -16.79 -8.72
N PHE A 308 -11.27 -15.89 -7.71
CA PHE A 308 -10.02 -15.62 -7.00
C PHE A 308 -9.63 -16.77 -6.04
N LYS A 309 -10.60 -17.58 -5.64
CA LYS A 309 -10.33 -18.72 -4.74
C LYS A 309 -9.39 -19.77 -5.32
N THR A 310 -9.28 -19.87 -6.65
CA THR A 310 -8.35 -20.79 -7.32
C THR A 310 -6.89 -20.34 -7.15
N LEU A 311 -6.65 -19.04 -7.00
CA LEU A 311 -5.32 -18.44 -6.84
C LEU A 311 -4.80 -18.49 -5.40
N LEU A 312 -5.70 -18.51 -4.41
CA LEU A 312 -5.35 -18.48 -2.99
C LEU A 312 -4.26 -19.50 -2.60
N PRO A 313 -4.36 -20.80 -2.97
CA PRO A 313 -3.33 -21.77 -2.60
C PRO A 313 -1.95 -21.40 -3.15
N ASN A 314 -1.89 -20.90 -4.39
CA ASN A 314 -0.64 -20.51 -5.05
C ASN A 314 0.00 -19.30 -4.36
N ILE A 315 -0.81 -18.29 -4.01
CA ILE A 315 -0.34 -17.10 -3.29
C ILE A 315 0.17 -17.50 -1.89
N ILE A 316 -0.60 -18.32 -1.17
CA ILE A 316 -0.24 -18.76 0.19
C ILE A 316 1.05 -19.57 0.17
N ASN A 317 1.17 -20.57 -0.71
CA ASN A 317 2.37 -21.39 -0.81
C ASN A 317 3.57 -20.54 -1.23
N PHE A 318 3.41 -19.62 -2.18
CA PHE A 318 4.47 -18.70 -2.55
C PHE A 318 4.95 -17.85 -1.36
N CYS A 319 4.01 -17.28 -0.59
CA CYS A 319 4.37 -16.49 0.59
C CYS A 319 5.10 -17.33 1.66
N LEU A 320 4.58 -18.51 2.00
CA LEU A 320 5.10 -19.32 3.10
C LEU A 320 6.33 -20.14 2.73
N ASP A 321 6.43 -20.62 1.49
CA ASP A 321 7.52 -21.52 1.07
C ASP A 321 8.65 -20.77 0.36
N GLN A 322 8.38 -19.63 -0.30
CA GLN A 322 9.41 -18.85 -1.01
C GLN A 322 9.83 -17.59 -0.25
N ILE A 323 8.89 -16.78 0.24
CA ILE A 323 9.23 -15.48 0.85
C ILE A 323 9.61 -15.63 2.33
N HIS A 324 8.79 -16.33 3.12
CA HIS A 324 8.98 -16.44 4.57
C HIS A 324 10.40 -16.92 4.96
N PRO A 325 10.96 -18.00 4.36
CA PRO A 325 12.29 -18.46 4.72
C PRO A 325 13.41 -17.44 4.45
N LEU A 326 13.20 -16.55 3.47
CA LEU A 326 14.17 -15.52 3.10
C LEU A 326 14.18 -14.35 4.08
N ILE A 327 13.02 -14.03 4.67
CA ILE A 327 12.88 -12.88 5.56
C ILE A 327 12.89 -13.25 7.04
N ALA A 328 12.64 -14.51 7.41
CA ALA A 328 12.45 -14.93 8.81
C ALA A 328 13.58 -14.43 9.73
N GLU A 329 14.84 -14.73 9.40
CA GLU A 329 16.00 -14.37 10.21
C GLU A 329 16.63 -13.02 9.86
N ARG A 330 16.21 -12.38 8.76
CA ARG A 330 16.80 -11.10 8.31
C ARG A 330 16.16 -9.91 9.01
N SER A 331 16.96 -8.85 9.20
CA SER A 331 16.45 -7.53 9.59
C SER A 331 15.85 -6.86 8.35
N ALA A 332 14.53 -6.92 8.18
CA ALA A 332 13.86 -6.34 7.02
C ALA A 332 12.46 -5.85 7.42
N PRO A 333 12.38 -4.79 8.27
CA PRO A 333 11.11 -4.34 8.86
C PRO A 333 10.07 -4.03 7.79
N ASP A 334 10.43 -3.26 6.75
CA ASP A 334 9.48 -2.84 5.71
C ASP A 334 8.86 -4.02 4.95
N ILE A 335 9.68 -5.01 4.57
CA ILE A 335 9.23 -6.22 3.88
C ILE A 335 8.40 -7.09 4.83
N LYS A 336 8.85 -7.27 6.07
CA LYS A 336 8.13 -8.05 7.09
C LYS A 336 6.75 -7.44 7.36
N THR A 337 6.66 -6.12 7.48
CA THR A 337 5.40 -5.42 7.71
C THR A 337 4.39 -5.65 6.59
N GLU A 338 4.80 -5.54 5.33
CA GLU A 338 3.92 -5.84 4.19
C GLU A 338 3.59 -7.33 4.08
N PHE A 339 4.54 -8.21 4.39
CA PHE A 339 4.35 -9.66 4.37
C PHE A 339 3.32 -10.12 5.40
N PHE A 340 3.45 -9.69 6.65
CA PHE A 340 2.51 -10.07 7.70
C PHE A 340 1.15 -9.40 7.53
N GLU A 341 1.10 -8.18 7.00
CA GLU A 341 -0.16 -7.57 6.59
C GLU A 341 -0.86 -8.41 5.52
N LEU A 342 -0.13 -8.91 4.52
CA LEU A 342 -0.68 -9.83 3.52
C LEU A 342 -1.23 -11.11 4.15
N LEU A 343 -0.48 -11.76 5.06
CA LEU A 343 -0.96 -12.96 5.76
C LEU A 343 -2.23 -12.68 6.57
N HIS A 344 -2.28 -11.56 7.27
CA HIS A 344 -3.46 -11.12 8.00
C HIS A 344 -4.67 -10.93 7.06
N GLN A 345 -4.50 -10.22 5.95
CA GLN A 345 -5.58 -10.00 4.97
C GLN A 345 -6.04 -11.31 4.31
N LEU A 346 -5.13 -12.24 4.02
CA LEU A 346 -5.46 -13.57 3.50
C LEU A 346 -6.36 -14.32 4.48
N LEU A 347 -5.98 -14.37 5.77
CA LEU A 347 -6.77 -15.03 6.82
C LEU A 347 -8.12 -14.34 7.01
N LEU A 348 -8.15 -13.02 7.15
CA LEU A 348 -9.34 -12.27 7.53
C LEU A 348 -10.42 -12.30 6.45
N ASN A 349 -10.04 -12.04 5.20
CA ASN A 349 -10.96 -11.91 4.07
C ASN A 349 -11.34 -13.28 3.49
N ASN A 350 -10.41 -14.25 3.54
CA ASN A 350 -10.63 -15.58 2.98
C ASN A 350 -10.86 -16.64 4.06
N TRP A 351 -11.44 -16.26 5.20
CA TRP A 351 -11.70 -17.17 6.32
C TRP A 351 -12.43 -18.47 5.92
N ARG A 352 -13.34 -18.39 4.94
CA ARG A 352 -14.09 -19.55 4.40
C ARG A 352 -13.23 -20.58 3.69
N TYR A 353 -12.02 -20.21 3.26
CA TYR A 353 -11.03 -21.12 2.68
C TYR A 353 -10.45 -22.05 3.75
N PHE A 354 -10.32 -21.59 5.00
CA PHE A 354 -9.82 -22.38 6.11
C PHE A 354 -10.95 -23.05 6.91
N PHE A 355 -12.07 -22.34 7.10
CA PHE A 355 -13.18 -22.78 7.93
C PHE A 355 -14.51 -22.60 7.19
N ARG A 356 -15.07 -23.69 6.63
CA ARG A 356 -16.39 -23.63 6.02
C ARG A 356 -17.49 -23.57 7.08
N PRO A 357 -18.47 -22.67 6.92
CA PRO A 357 -19.67 -22.70 7.76
C PRO A 357 -20.54 -23.88 7.35
N ASN A 358 -20.35 -25.05 7.96
CA ASN A 358 -21.22 -26.19 7.74
C ASN A 358 -22.39 -26.15 8.72
N VAL A 359 -23.58 -25.84 8.21
CA VAL A 359 -24.83 -25.85 8.98
C VAL A 359 -25.20 -27.27 9.43
N GLN A 360 -24.75 -28.31 8.70
CA GLN A 360 -25.09 -29.70 8.97
C GLN A 360 -24.30 -30.32 10.13
N THR A 361 -23.01 -29.99 10.29
CA THR A 361 -22.17 -30.47 11.43
C THR A 361 -22.56 -29.84 12.75
N ARG A 362 -23.15 -28.64 12.75
CA ARG A 362 -23.72 -28.02 13.95
C ARG A 362 -24.82 -28.87 14.60
N VAL A 363 -25.54 -29.67 13.80
CA VAL A 363 -26.69 -30.46 14.27
C VAL A 363 -26.29 -31.87 14.72
N THR A 364 -25.22 -32.45 14.15
CA THR A 364 -24.84 -33.86 14.42
C THR A 364 -23.64 -34.04 15.36
N HIS A 365 -22.68 -33.10 15.40
CA HIS A 365 -21.45 -33.29 16.19
C HIS A 365 -21.03 -32.09 17.04
N GLY A 366 -21.74 -30.96 17.02
CA GLY A 366 -21.33 -29.75 17.75
C GLY A 366 -19.98 -29.17 17.30
N ASP A 367 -19.36 -29.75 16.27
CA ASP A 367 -18.02 -29.42 15.82
C ASP A 367 -18.07 -28.26 14.82
N ASP A 368 -18.03 -27.05 15.38
CA ASP A 368 -18.06 -25.79 14.65
C ASP A 368 -16.63 -25.39 14.20
N GLY A 369 -15.96 -26.21 13.39
CA GLY A 369 -14.77 -25.73 12.66
C GLY A 369 -13.58 -26.66 12.49
N ALA A 370 -13.78 -27.84 11.87
CA ALA A 370 -12.68 -28.54 11.24
C ALA A 370 -12.01 -27.64 10.19
N CYS A 371 -10.68 -27.49 10.28
CA CYS A 371 -9.90 -26.67 9.36
C CYS A 371 -9.57 -27.49 8.10
N GLU A 372 -10.04 -27.05 6.93
CA GLU A 372 -9.82 -27.81 5.68
C GLU A 372 -8.35 -27.76 5.24
N ASN A 373 -7.78 -26.56 5.21
CA ASN A 373 -6.40 -26.31 4.78
C ASN A 373 -5.47 -26.15 5.99
N GLN A 374 -5.51 -27.13 6.90
CA GLN A 374 -4.80 -27.10 8.18
C GLN A 374 -3.30 -26.82 8.04
N GLY A 375 -2.61 -27.49 7.10
CA GLY A 375 -1.15 -27.32 6.93
C GLY A 375 -0.74 -25.88 6.62
N GLN A 376 -1.48 -25.19 5.75
CA GLN A 376 -1.24 -23.79 5.42
C GLN A 376 -1.56 -22.87 6.60
N PHE A 377 -2.68 -23.13 7.29
CA PHE A 377 -3.08 -22.36 8.46
C PHE A 377 -2.05 -22.43 9.59
N VAL A 378 -1.57 -23.64 9.90
CA VAL A 378 -0.54 -23.85 10.93
C VAL A 378 0.75 -23.12 10.56
N LYS A 379 1.24 -23.25 9.32
CA LYS A 379 2.43 -22.51 8.87
C LYS A 379 2.28 -20.99 9.02
N MET A 380 1.11 -20.42 8.71
CA MET A 380 0.85 -18.99 8.93
C MET A 380 0.92 -18.62 10.41
N MET A 381 0.30 -19.42 11.28
CA MET A 381 0.32 -19.18 12.73
C MET A 381 1.72 -19.35 13.31
N GLU A 382 2.49 -20.34 12.87
CA GLU A 382 3.90 -20.51 13.25
C GLU A 382 4.73 -19.29 12.83
N ALA A 383 4.52 -18.76 11.63
CA ALA A 383 5.17 -17.52 11.17
C ALA A 383 4.84 -16.33 12.09
N PHE A 384 3.56 -16.15 12.48
CA PHE A 384 3.16 -15.14 13.46
C PHE A 384 3.86 -15.37 14.82
N GLY A 385 3.82 -16.60 15.34
CA GLY A 385 4.43 -16.95 16.63
C GLY A 385 5.94 -16.71 16.66
N GLN A 386 6.65 -16.98 15.56
CA GLN A 386 8.08 -16.74 15.44
C GLN A 386 8.41 -15.25 15.64
N THR A 387 7.58 -14.33 15.17
CA THR A 387 7.84 -12.89 15.33
C THR A 387 7.88 -12.43 16.78
N PHE A 388 7.19 -13.11 17.69
CA PHE A 388 7.23 -12.79 19.12
C PHE A 388 8.53 -13.18 19.82
N THR A 389 9.40 -13.91 19.12
CA THR A 389 10.76 -14.23 19.57
C THR A 389 11.81 -13.26 19.03
N GLN A 390 11.43 -12.41 18.07
CA GLN A 390 12.33 -11.43 17.42
C GLN A 390 12.38 -10.13 18.20
N THR A 391 13.38 -9.28 17.91
CA THR A 391 13.61 -8.00 18.62
C THR A 391 12.91 -6.81 17.99
N ASP A 392 12.27 -6.98 16.83
CA ASP A 392 11.61 -5.91 16.10
C ASP A 392 10.24 -5.59 16.70
N ILE A 393 10.18 -4.48 17.46
CA ILE A 393 8.96 -4.00 18.11
C ILE A 393 7.84 -3.66 17.12
N THR A 394 8.16 -3.22 15.90
CA THR A 394 7.15 -2.78 14.94
C THR A 394 6.39 -3.97 14.38
N VAL A 395 7.12 -5.00 13.95
CA VAL A 395 6.56 -6.27 13.46
C VAL A 395 5.87 -7.01 14.59
N PHE A 396 6.45 -7.03 15.80
CA PHE A 396 5.83 -7.61 16.98
C PHE A 396 4.45 -6.98 17.24
N LYS A 397 4.39 -5.65 17.32
CA LYS A 397 3.15 -4.91 17.62
C LYS A 397 2.08 -5.18 16.55
N GLN A 398 2.46 -5.08 15.28
CA GLN A 398 1.54 -5.33 14.17
C GLN A 398 0.95 -6.74 14.25
N ASN A 399 1.80 -7.75 14.44
CA ASN A 399 1.37 -9.15 14.47
C ASN A 399 0.50 -9.48 15.68
N LEU A 400 0.77 -8.89 16.83
CA LEU A 400 -0.10 -9.00 18.00
C LEU A 400 -1.48 -8.40 17.70
N GLN A 401 -1.52 -7.20 17.09
CA GLN A 401 -2.78 -6.57 16.67
C GLN A 401 -3.53 -7.40 15.63
N SER A 402 -2.83 -8.01 14.67
CA SER A 402 -3.43 -8.90 13.67
C SER A 402 -4.09 -10.12 14.31
N LEU A 403 -3.47 -10.75 15.33
CA LEU A 403 -4.07 -11.86 16.06
C LEU A 403 -5.31 -11.42 16.86
N GLU A 404 -5.23 -10.29 17.54
CA GLU A 404 -6.36 -9.74 18.29
C GLU A 404 -7.53 -9.36 17.38
N ASP A 405 -7.27 -8.78 16.20
CA ASP A 405 -8.30 -8.47 15.21
C ASP A 405 -8.95 -9.75 14.63
N LEU A 406 -8.14 -10.77 14.31
CA LEU A 406 -8.64 -12.08 13.88
C LEU A 406 -9.49 -12.72 14.98
N ASN A 407 -9.09 -12.61 16.25
CA ASN A 407 -9.88 -13.11 17.36
C ASN A 407 -11.20 -12.33 17.53
N ALA A 408 -11.14 -11.01 17.48
CA ALA A 408 -12.32 -10.15 17.61
C ALA A 408 -13.37 -10.45 16.53
N LYS A 409 -12.93 -10.58 15.27
CA LYS A 409 -13.81 -10.77 14.11
C LYS A 409 -14.18 -12.23 13.83
N ARG A 410 -13.30 -13.19 14.13
CA ARG A 410 -13.44 -14.60 13.72
C ARG A 410 -13.37 -15.63 14.85
N LYS A 411 -13.20 -15.18 16.11
CA LYS A 411 -13.11 -16.07 17.28
C LYS A 411 -11.98 -17.10 17.13
N LEU A 412 -10.82 -16.61 16.68
CA LEU A 412 -9.62 -17.40 16.42
C LEU A 412 -9.23 -18.29 17.62
N TYR A 413 -9.23 -17.72 18.83
CA TYR A 413 -8.75 -18.44 20.02
C TYR A 413 -9.69 -19.56 20.47
N GLN A 414 -10.96 -19.54 20.01
CA GLN A 414 -11.93 -20.60 20.26
C GLN A 414 -11.90 -21.71 19.19
N LYS A 415 -11.11 -21.56 18.11
CA LYS A 415 -11.05 -22.60 17.07
C LYS A 415 -10.21 -23.79 17.54
N PRO A 416 -10.68 -25.05 17.43
CA PRO A 416 -9.99 -26.22 17.97
C PRO A 416 -8.53 -26.33 17.52
N ILE A 417 -8.28 -26.13 16.21
CA ILE A 417 -6.92 -26.13 15.64
C ILE A 417 -5.96 -25.16 16.35
N PHE A 418 -6.44 -24.00 16.77
CA PHE A 418 -5.64 -23.01 17.50
C PHE A 418 -5.63 -23.32 19.00
N ASN A 419 -6.80 -23.54 19.59
CA ASN A 419 -6.97 -23.76 21.03
C ASN A 419 -6.21 -24.97 21.55
N ASP A 420 -6.24 -26.08 20.80
CA ASP A 420 -5.62 -27.33 21.21
C ASP A 420 -4.20 -27.49 20.68
N GLY A 421 -3.91 -26.97 19.49
CA GLY A 421 -2.60 -27.13 18.84
C GLY A 421 -1.57 -26.06 19.20
N MET A 422 -1.98 -24.80 19.34
CA MET A 422 -1.04 -23.66 19.28
C MET A 422 -1.15 -22.70 20.47
N LEU A 423 -2.32 -22.57 21.10
CA LEU A 423 -2.59 -21.61 22.16
C LEU A 423 -1.55 -21.66 23.29
N PHE A 424 -1.15 -22.86 23.70
CA PHE A 424 -0.13 -23.06 24.72
C PHE A 424 1.20 -22.38 24.36
N HIS A 425 1.65 -22.54 23.12
CA HIS A 425 2.91 -21.97 22.64
C HIS A 425 2.85 -20.44 22.60
N PHE A 426 1.74 -19.87 22.13
CA PHE A 426 1.55 -18.42 22.11
C PHE A 426 1.50 -17.82 23.51
N LEU A 427 0.72 -18.41 24.42
CA LEU A 427 0.68 -18.00 25.83
C LEU A 427 2.08 -18.05 26.46
N ASN A 428 2.82 -19.13 26.23
CA ASN A 428 4.18 -19.30 26.76
C ASN A 428 5.12 -18.21 26.24
N VAL A 429 5.17 -17.98 24.93
CA VAL A 429 6.08 -16.97 24.33
C VAL A 429 5.75 -15.57 24.85
N LEU A 430 4.48 -15.16 24.86
CA LEU A 430 4.07 -13.84 25.35
C LEU A 430 4.36 -13.65 26.84
N LEU A 431 4.13 -14.67 27.67
CA LEU A 431 4.46 -14.60 29.10
C LEU A 431 5.97 -14.56 29.33
N GLN A 432 6.78 -15.29 28.55
CA GLN A 432 8.24 -15.18 28.57
C GLN A 432 8.73 -13.79 28.15
N VAL A 433 8.09 -13.15 27.17
CA VAL A 433 8.41 -11.77 26.76
C VAL A 433 8.24 -10.80 27.93
N LEU A 434 7.13 -10.90 28.68
CA LEU A 434 6.91 -10.09 29.88
C LEU A 434 7.96 -10.37 30.97
N VAL A 435 8.29 -11.64 31.22
CA VAL A 435 9.29 -12.03 32.22
C VAL A 435 10.70 -11.53 31.85
N ARG A 436 11.06 -11.55 30.55
CA ARG A 436 12.37 -11.09 30.07
C ARG A 436 12.47 -9.57 29.89
N ARG A 437 11.35 -8.85 29.90
CA ARG A 437 11.26 -7.42 29.53
C ARG A 437 11.84 -7.10 28.14
N SER A 438 11.71 -8.01 27.16
CA SER A 438 12.22 -7.73 25.81
C SER A 438 11.40 -6.66 25.07
N HIS A 439 10.10 -6.53 25.39
CA HIS A 439 9.18 -5.57 24.76
C HIS A 439 8.36 -4.80 25.80
N ASP A 440 9.02 -4.18 26.78
CA ASP A 440 8.36 -3.50 27.93
C ASP A 440 7.38 -2.39 27.49
N LEU A 441 7.62 -1.77 26.34
CA LEU A 441 6.73 -0.76 25.73
C LEU A 441 5.36 -1.32 25.31
N LEU A 442 5.23 -2.64 25.14
CA LEU A 442 4.00 -3.31 24.73
C LEU A 442 3.39 -4.16 25.85
N GLN A 443 3.82 -3.95 27.10
CA GLN A 443 3.41 -4.81 28.23
C GLN A 443 1.89 -4.88 28.42
N GLU A 444 1.18 -3.78 28.18
CA GLU A 444 -0.27 -3.72 28.35
C GLU A 444 -0.97 -4.47 27.22
N GLU A 445 -0.57 -4.24 25.97
CA GLU A 445 -1.09 -4.96 24.80
C GLU A 445 -0.85 -6.47 24.93
N ILE A 446 0.33 -6.88 25.41
CA ILE A 446 0.64 -8.30 25.66
C ILE A 446 -0.24 -8.87 26.77
N ALA A 447 -0.45 -8.14 27.88
CA ALA A 447 -1.30 -8.60 28.98
C ALA A 447 -2.77 -8.76 28.55
N ILE A 448 -3.28 -7.84 27.71
CA ILE A 448 -4.62 -7.94 27.12
C ILE A 448 -4.72 -9.16 26.19
N ALA A 449 -3.72 -9.42 25.35
CA ALA A 449 -3.71 -10.59 24.48
C ALA A 449 -3.67 -11.90 25.29
N LEU A 450 -2.86 -11.96 26.34
CA LEU A 450 -2.83 -13.10 27.28
C LEU A 450 -4.22 -13.34 27.91
N TYR A 451 -4.91 -12.28 28.33
CA TYR A 451 -6.27 -12.38 28.83
C TYR A 451 -7.22 -12.92 27.77
N ASN A 452 -7.20 -12.38 26.55
CA ASN A 452 -8.10 -12.80 25.48
C ASN A 452 -7.87 -14.27 25.10
N MET A 453 -6.62 -14.73 25.09
CA MET A 453 -6.26 -16.14 24.92
C MET A 453 -6.76 -17.01 26.08
N ALA A 454 -6.54 -16.59 27.33
CA ALA A 454 -7.01 -17.30 28.53
C ALA A 454 -8.55 -17.35 28.62
N SER A 455 -9.24 -16.30 28.14
CA SER A 455 -10.70 -16.22 28.17
C SER A 455 -11.40 -17.25 27.29
N SER A 456 -10.67 -17.91 26.38
CA SER A 456 -11.20 -19.03 25.61
C SER A 456 -11.53 -20.23 26.50
N ASP A 457 -10.72 -20.48 27.54
CA ASP A 457 -10.93 -21.49 28.57
C ASP A 457 -10.04 -21.17 29.78
N PHE A 458 -10.61 -20.46 30.76
CA PHE A 458 -9.89 -20.08 31.98
C PHE A 458 -9.44 -21.31 32.79
N ASP A 459 -10.22 -22.39 32.78
CA ASP A 459 -9.90 -23.56 33.58
C ASP A 459 -8.68 -24.27 32.98
N LYS A 460 -8.60 -24.38 31.64
CA LYS A 460 -7.40 -24.85 30.94
C LYS A 460 -6.20 -23.94 31.19
N PHE A 461 -6.39 -22.62 31.24
CA PHE A 461 -5.31 -21.68 31.55
C PHE A 461 -4.75 -21.90 32.97
N TYR A 462 -5.63 -21.89 33.98
CA TYR A 462 -5.21 -21.94 35.38
C TYR A 462 -4.77 -23.33 35.85
N LEU A 463 -5.46 -24.39 35.43
CA LEU A 463 -5.23 -25.74 35.94
C LEU A 463 -4.19 -26.52 35.14
N ARG A 464 -3.93 -26.13 33.89
CA ARG A 464 -3.00 -26.84 33.00
C ARG A 464 -1.84 -25.96 32.55
N PHE A 465 -2.11 -24.84 31.87
CA PHE A 465 -1.06 -23.99 31.32
C PHE A 465 -0.14 -23.40 32.40
N LEU A 466 -0.70 -22.73 33.42
CA LEU A 466 0.10 -22.03 34.42
C LEU A 466 1.03 -22.97 35.22
N PRO A 467 0.58 -24.14 35.71
CA PRO A 467 1.48 -25.12 36.33
C PRO A 467 2.60 -25.59 35.40
N GLU A 468 2.28 -25.88 34.15
CA GLU A 468 3.25 -26.34 33.15
C GLU A 468 4.27 -25.25 32.75
N PHE A 469 3.82 -23.99 32.69
CA PHE A 469 4.71 -22.84 32.52
C PHE A 469 5.69 -22.70 33.69
N LEU A 470 5.20 -22.84 34.92
CA LEU A 470 6.02 -22.74 36.14
C LEU A 470 7.03 -23.89 36.26
N THR A 471 6.65 -25.12 35.90
CA THR A 471 7.61 -26.23 35.87
C THR A 471 8.73 -25.95 34.88
N GLY A 472 8.41 -25.41 33.70
CA GLY A 472 9.37 -24.97 32.67
C GLY A 472 10.19 -23.72 33.01
N CYS A 473 9.85 -22.97 34.08
CA CYS A 473 10.64 -21.81 34.49
C CYS A 473 11.96 -22.23 35.12
N GLU A 474 13.07 -21.93 34.44
CA GLU A 474 14.42 -22.05 34.97
C GLU A 474 14.73 -20.97 36.02
N GLY A 475 15.63 -21.30 36.96
CA GLY A 475 16.10 -20.40 38.00
C GLY A 475 15.17 -20.22 39.20
N LEU A 476 14.19 -21.11 39.40
CA LEU A 476 13.27 -21.11 40.55
C LEU A 476 13.28 -22.47 41.26
N TYR A 477 13.25 -22.46 42.59
CA TYR A 477 13.10 -23.67 43.42
C TYR A 477 11.67 -24.19 43.43
N ALA A 478 11.49 -25.45 43.83
CA ALA A 478 10.17 -26.10 43.88
C ALA A 478 9.19 -25.35 44.81
N GLU A 479 9.67 -24.86 45.95
CA GLU A 479 8.87 -24.09 46.92
C GLU A 479 8.40 -22.75 46.32
N GLN A 480 9.27 -22.04 45.61
CA GLN A 480 8.95 -20.78 44.95
C GLN A 480 7.91 -20.98 43.84
N LYS A 481 8.03 -22.07 43.07
CA LYS A 481 7.04 -22.45 42.06
C LYS A 481 5.67 -22.74 42.69
N ALA A 482 5.64 -23.44 43.82
CA ALA A 482 4.40 -23.71 44.55
C ALA A 482 3.75 -22.44 45.10
N GLU A 483 4.54 -21.52 45.67
CA GLU A 483 4.02 -20.24 46.18
C GLU A 483 3.49 -19.34 45.06
N LEU A 484 4.21 -19.25 43.93
CA LEU A 484 3.75 -18.49 42.76
C LEU A 484 2.41 -19.03 42.23
N SER A 485 2.28 -20.36 42.11
CA SER A 485 1.03 -21.01 41.69
C SER A 485 -0.13 -20.67 42.63
N LYS A 486 0.10 -20.72 43.94
CA LYS A 486 -0.91 -20.39 44.97
C LYS A 486 -1.27 -18.91 45.01
N SER A 487 -0.30 -18.03 44.73
CA SER A 487 -0.47 -16.58 44.77
C SER A 487 -1.25 -16.02 43.57
N PHE A 488 -1.28 -16.74 42.44
CA PHE A 488 -2.00 -16.34 41.25
C PHE A 488 -3.51 -16.60 41.44
N LYS A 489 -4.27 -15.51 41.65
CA LYS A 489 -5.73 -15.60 41.78
C LYS A 489 -6.37 -15.96 40.45
N MET A 490 -7.41 -16.80 40.48
CA MET A 490 -8.17 -17.21 39.30
C MET A 490 -9.18 -16.14 38.86
N ASP A 491 -8.69 -14.92 38.65
CA ASP A 491 -9.50 -13.77 38.27
C ASP A 491 -9.99 -13.91 36.81
N LYS A 492 -11.25 -13.54 36.54
CA LYS A 492 -11.87 -13.68 35.20
C LYS A 492 -12.18 -12.34 34.54
N ASP A 493 -12.11 -11.23 35.27
CA ASP A 493 -12.23 -9.89 34.70
C ASP A 493 -10.88 -9.37 34.22
N LEU A 494 -10.90 -8.64 33.09
CA LEU A 494 -9.70 -8.12 32.45
C LEU A 494 -8.81 -7.30 33.41
N PRO A 495 -9.31 -6.29 34.16
CA PRO A 495 -8.45 -5.47 35.01
C PRO A 495 -7.78 -6.23 36.16
N SER A 496 -8.44 -7.23 36.75
CA SER A 496 -7.85 -8.02 37.83
C SER A 496 -6.87 -9.06 37.27
N PHE A 497 -7.21 -9.68 36.14
CA PHE A 497 -6.31 -10.60 35.44
C PHE A 497 -4.98 -9.92 35.03
N THR A 498 -5.02 -8.77 34.35
CA THR A 498 -3.80 -8.10 33.89
C THR A 498 -2.91 -7.67 35.07
N ARG A 499 -3.52 -7.13 36.14
CA ARG A 499 -2.80 -6.85 37.40
C ARG A 499 -2.18 -8.12 38.01
N GLY A 500 -2.90 -9.24 37.98
CA GLY A 500 -2.41 -10.55 38.40
C GLY A 500 -1.19 -11.00 37.59
N VAL A 501 -1.25 -10.88 36.26
CA VAL A 501 -0.13 -11.18 35.36
C VAL A 501 1.09 -10.31 35.66
N HIS A 502 0.94 -8.99 35.79
CA HIS A 502 2.07 -8.10 36.09
C HIS A 502 2.70 -8.39 37.45
N ARG A 503 1.89 -8.69 38.47
CA ARG A 503 2.38 -9.12 39.78
C ARG A 503 3.16 -10.43 39.67
N PHE A 504 2.57 -11.44 39.05
CA PHE A 504 3.21 -12.74 38.83
C PHE A 504 4.56 -12.60 38.10
N VAL A 505 4.59 -11.84 37.01
CA VAL A 505 5.81 -11.57 36.25
C VAL A 505 6.87 -10.89 37.13
N SER A 506 6.47 -9.94 37.98
CA SER A 506 7.37 -9.25 38.90
C SER A 506 7.95 -10.20 39.94
N ASP A 507 7.11 -11.07 40.52
CA ASP A 507 7.51 -12.05 41.53
C ASP A 507 8.46 -13.12 40.94
N VAL A 508 8.17 -13.63 39.74
CA VAL A 508 9.07 -14.56 39.00
C VAL A 508 10.44 -13.92 38.79
N ARG A 509 10.48 -12.65 38.37
CA ARG A 509 11.74 -11.94 38.13
C ARG A 509 12.51 -11.68 39.41
N TYR A 510 11.81 -11.34 40.49
CA TYR A 510 12.39 -11.17 41.81
C TYR A 510 13.07 -12.47 42.27
N TYR A 511 12.37 -13.62 42.20
CA TYR A 511 12.95 -14.91 42.58
C TYR A 511 14.16 -15.29 41.72
N ARG A 512 14.11 -15.06 40.41
CA ARG A 512 15.27 -15.31 39.52
C ARG A 512 16.48 -14.47 39.89
N LEU A 513 16.28 -13.19 40.16
CA LEU A 513 17.35 -12.28 40.55
C LEU A 513 17.92 -12.65 41.92
N TYR A 514 17.05 -12.97 42.88
CA TYR A 514 17.44 -13.41 44.21
C TYR A 514 18.31 -14.68 44.12
N ASN A 515 17.84 -15.69 43.39
CA ASN A 515 18.54 -16.96 43.25
C ASN A 515 19.87 -16.84 42.50
N SER A 516 19.97 -15.94 41.49
CA SER A 516 21.21 -15.72 40.76
C SER A 516 22.23 -14.87 41.53
N SER A 517 21.79 -14.08 42.50
CA SER A 517 22.64 -13.25 43.36
C SER A 517 23.25 -14.00 44.56
N LEU A 518 22.83 -15.24 44.81
CA LEU A 518 23.38 -16.07 45.89
C LEU A 518 24.80 -16.54 45.54
N PRO A 519 25.79 -16.42 46.44
CA PRO A 519 27.15 -16.85 46.17
C PRO A 519 27.24 -18.37 45.96
N SER A 520 28.14 -18.79 45.07
CA SER A 520 28.41 -20.20 44.76
C SER A 520 28.70 -21.00 46.04
N GLY A 521 27.81 -21.94 46.40
CA GLY A 521 27.94 -22.77 47.61
C GLY A 521 26.94 -22.46 48.73
N THR A 522 26.00 -21.54 48.54
CA THR A 522 24.88 -21.36 49.47
C THR A 522 23.91 -22.53 49.35
N VAL A 523 23.60 -23.21 50.47
CA VAL A 523 22.74 -24.40 50.51
C VAL A 523 21.39 -24.10 49.86
N THR A 524 21.07 -24.84 48.80
CA THR A 524 19.77 -24.82 48.12
C THR A 524 18.82 -25.75 48.87
N PHE A 525 17.68 -25.22 49.34
CA PHE A 525 16.58 -26.00 49.92
C PHE A 525 15.65 -26.52 48.83
#